data_AF-Q5DA26-F1
#
_entry.id   AF-Q5DA26-F1
#
_cell.length_a   1.000
_cell.length_b   1.000
_cell.length_c   1.000
_cell.angle_alpha   90.00
_cell.angle_beta   90.00
_cell.angle_gamma   90.00
#
_symmetry.space_group_name_H-M   'P 1'
#
loop_
_entity.id
_entity.type
_entity.pdbx_description
1 polymer ?
#
loop_
_entity_poly.entity_id
_entity_poly.type
_entity_poly.pdbx_seq_one_letter_code
_entity_poly.pdbx_strand_id
1 'polypeptide(L)'
;MEWVPGVILRTRGRVIYEVGVSHMKWIRHANHIRPSRCEDGDEVKQSTPLTLNMLLDLNDSSNQQTKAAETRTASFLRKSQRIRRKPNRIKVNPYDKSYR
;
A
#
# COMPACT_ATOMS: atom_id res chain seq x y z
N MET A 1 -0.76 9.47 -21.15
CA MET A 1 0.09 8.40 -20.57
C MET A 1 -0.69 7.11 -20.68
N GLU A 2 -0.14 6.13 -21.36
CA GLU A 2 -0.79 4.84 -21.60
C GLU A 2 -0.27 3.78 -20.62
N TRP A 3 -1.15 2.92 -20.12
CA TRP A 3 -0.78 1.81 -19.23
C TRP A 3 -0.54 0.57 -20.08
N VAL A 4 0.62 -0.05 -19.89
CA VAL A 4 1.00 -1.26 -20.63
C VAL A 4 0.92 -2.46 -19.68
N PRO A 5 0.26 -3.57 -20.09
CA PRO A 5 0.22 -4.78 -19.29
C PRO A 5 1.60 -5.41 -19.16
N GLY A 6 1.91 -5.94 -17.98
CA GLY A 6 3.18 -6.59 -17.71
C GLY A 6 3.09 -7.46 -16.46
N VAL A 7 4.06 -8.37 -16.32
CA VAL A 7 4.13 -9.33 -15.22
C VAL A 7 5.27 -8.95 -14.29
N ILE A 8 5.04 -9.00 -12.98
CA ILE A 8 6.09 -8.77 -11.99
C ILE A 8 6.99 -10.02 -11.95
N LEU A 9 8.26 -9.86 -12.30
CA LEU A 9 9.24 -10.95 -12.30
C LEU A 9 9.90 -11.11 -10.93
N ARG A 10 10.28 -9.99 -10.29
CA ARG A 10 11.00 -9.99 -9.02
C ARG A 10 10.79 -8.69 -8.24
N THR A 11 10.81 -8.78 -6.91
CA THR A 11 10.85 -7.62 -6.02
C THR A 11 12.29 -7.23 -5.69
N ARG A 12 12.60 -5.92 -5.73
CA ARG A 12 13.88 -5.35 -5.33
C ARG A 12 13.66 -4.42 -4.15
N GLY A 13 13.62 -5.00 -2.95
CA GLY A 13 13.25 -4.28 -1.73
C GLY A 13 11.74 -4.06 -1.63
N ARG A 14 11.31 -3.04 -0.88
CA ARG A 14 9.88 -2.83 -0.58
C ARG A 14 9.07 -2.14 -1.68
N VAL A 15 9.72 -1.37 -2.55
CA VAL A 15 8.99 -0.41 -3.42
C VAL A 15 9.46 -0.43 -4.87
N ILE A 16 10.50 -1.19 -5.20
CA ILE A 16 11.00 -1.33 -6.58
C ILE A 16 10.72 -2.75 -7.07
N TYR A 17 10.20 -2.87 -8.29
CA TYR A 17 9.84 -4.13 -8.93
C TYR A 17 10.52 -4.22 -10.29
N GLU A 18 10.95 -5.43 -10.62
CA GLU A 18 11.36 -5.81 -11.97
C GLU A 18 10.12 -6.35 -12.70
N VAL A 19 9.71 -5.69 -13.77
CA VAL A 19 8.50 -5.96 -14.53
C VAL A 19 8.89 -6.41 -15.93
N GLY A 20 8.40 -7.58 -16.35
CA GLY A 20 8.49 -8.05 -17.72
C GLY A 20 7.36 -7.44 -18.54
N VAL A 21 7.70 -6.64 -19.55
CA VAL A 21 6.76 -6.07 -20.51
C VAL A 21 7.17 -6.58 -21.88
N SER A 22 6.34 -7.44 -22.47
CA SER A 22 6.66 -8.14 -23.71
C SER A 22 8.03 -8.87 -23.60
N HIS A 23 9.04 -8.44 -24.36
CA HIS A 23 10.38 -9.02 -24.41
C HIS A 23 11.43 -8.19 -23.64
N MET A 24 11.02 -7.13 -22.94
CA MET A 24 11.91 -6.25 -22.19
C MET A 24 11.65 -6.30 -20.69
N LYS A 25 12.71 -6.07 -19.92
CA LYS A 25 12.66 -5.97 -18.45
C LYS A 25 12.77 -4.52 -18.03
N TRP A 26 11.78 -4.06 -17.26
CA TRP A 26 11.72 -2.70 -16.75
C TRP A 26 11.87 -2.69 -15.24
N ILE A 27 12.49 -1.64 -14.70
CA ILE A 27 12.55 -1.39 -13.26
C ILE A 27 11.57 -0.27 -12.94
N ARG A 28 10.56 -0.56 -12.13
CA ARG A 28 9.48 0.37 -11.80
C ARG A 28 9.24 0.47 -10.30
N HIS A 29 8.83 1.65 -9.86
CA HIS A 29 8.41 1.90 -8.49
C HIS A 29 6.96 1.45 -8.29
N ALA A 30 6.57 1.08 -7.07
CA ALA A 30 5.22 0.62 -6.72
C ALA A 30 4.12 1.54 -7.28
N ASN A 31 4.30 2.85 -7.14
CA ASN A 31 3.36 3.87 -7.65
C ASN A 31 3.18 3.89 -9.18
N HIS A 32 4.07 3.25 -9.94
CA HIS A 32 4.01 3.14 -11.40
C HIS A 32 3.43 1.79 -11.86
N ILE A 33 2.92 0.98 -10.94
CA ILE A 33 2.33 -0.32 -11.23
C ILE A 33 0.92 -0.29 -10.65
N ARG A 34 -0.02 -0.90 -11.37
CA ARG A 34 -1.38 -1.10 -10.90
C ARG A 34 -1.74 -2.57 -11.11
N PRO A 35 -2.48 -3.19 -10.18
CA PRO A 35 -3.07 -4.49 -10.45
C PRO A 35 -3.91 -4.38 -11.73
N SER A 36 -3.67 -5.26 -12.69
CA SER A 36 -4.64 -5.47 -13.76
C SER A 36 -5.92 -5.93 -13.08
N ARG A 37 -7.03 -5.22 -13.30
CA ARG A 37 -8.33 -5.73 -12.88
C ARG A 37 -8.55 -6.99 -13.70
N CYS A 38 -8.42 -8.16 -13.07
CA CYS A 38 -8.93 -9.39 -13.63
C CYS A 38 -10.44 -9.19 -13.74
N GLU A 39 -10.93 -8.93 -14.95
CA GLU A 39 -12.31 -9.26 -15.28
C GLU A 39 -12.36 -10.73 -15.68
N ASP A 40 -12.00 -11.58 -14.74
CA ASP A 40 -12.33 -12.99 -14.80
C ASP A 40 -13.49 -13.15 -13.84
N GLY A 41 -14.70 -13.17 -14.39
CA GLY A 41 -15.79 -13.89 -13.75
C GLY A 41 -15.35 -15.34 -13.65
N ASP A 42 -15.10 -15.80 -12.43
CA ASP A 42 -15.61 -17.07 -11.90
C ASP A 42 -15.19 -17.24 -10.44
N GLU A 43 -16.22 -17.20 -9.59
CA GLU A 43 -16.37 -17.96 -8.34
C GLU A 43 -15.14 -18.20 -7.44
N VAL A 44 -14.90 -17.27 -6.51
CA VAL A 44 -14.56 -17.67 -5.13
C VAL A 44 -15.35 -16.82 -4.15
N LYS A 45 -16.66 -17.10 -4.06
CA LYS A 45 -17.41 -16.84 -2.83
C LYS A 45 -16.93 -17.85 -1.79
N GLN A 46 -15.85 -17.54 -1.08
CA GLN A 46 -15.62 -18.12 0.24
C GLN A 46 -15.98 -17.07 1.29
N SER A 47 -17.28 -16.74 1.34
CA SER A 47 -17.87 -16.31 2.60
C SER A 47 -17.93 -17.55 3.49
N THR A 48 -16.88 -17.82 4.25
CA THR A 48 -17.03 -18.67 5.42
C THR A 48 -17.83 -17.87 6.44
N PRO A 49 -18.99 -18.35 6.91
CA PRO A 49 -19.62 -17.74 8.08
C PRO A 49 -18.69 -18.00 9.25
N LEU A 50 -18.01 -16.94 9.70
CA LEU A 50 -17.22 -16.92 10.93
C LEU A 50 -18.16 -17.36 12.06
N THR A 51 -18.08 -18.63 12.45
CA THR A 51 -18.86 -19.20 13.55
C THR A 51 -18.22 -18.70 14.84
N LEU A 52 -18.72 -17.57 15.36
CA LEU A 52 -18.34 -16.90 16.60
C LEU A 52 -18.67 -17.71 17.87
N ASN A 53 -18.55 -19.04 17.84
CA ASN A 53 -18.89 -19.91 18.96
C ASN A 53 -17.67 -20.63 19.57
N MET A 54 -16.46 -20.49 19.00
CA MET A 54 -15.25 -21.16 19.52
C MET A 54 -14.30 -20.23 20.30
N LEU A 55 -14.62 -18.94 20.44
CA LEU A 55 -13.72 -17.96 21.07
C LEU A 55 -14.22 -17.48 22.45
N LEU A 56 -14.80 -18.37 23.26
CA LEU A 56 -15.21 -18.03 24.62
C LEU A 56 -14.70 -18.97 25.71
N ASP A 57 -14.02 -20.06 25.37
CA ASP A 57 -13.35 -20.89 26.36
C ASP A 57 -11.84 -20.85 26.16
N LEU A 58 -11.18 -20.16 27.09
CA LEU A 58 -9.89 -20.45 27.74
C LEU A 58 -9.25 -19.13 28.18
N ASN A 59 -9.88 -18.52 29.18
CA ASN A 59 -9.18 -17.64 30.11
C ASN A 59 -8.24 -18.49 30.99
N ASP A 60 -7.11 -17.87 31.36
CA ASP A 60 -6.07 -18.31 32.30
C ASP A 60 -5.04 -19.37 31.85
N SER A 61 -3.83 -18.92 31.53
CA SER A 61 -2.70 -18.93 32.50
C SER A 61 -1.33 -18.74 31.84
N SER A 62 -0.60 -17.73 32.32
CA SER A 62 0.87 -17.63 32.47
C SER A 62 1.82 -18.33 31.48
N ASN A 63 2.69 -17.57 30.80
CA ASN A 63 4.13 -17.49 31.13
C ASN A 63 4.96 -16.71 30.09
N GLN A 64 5.71 -15.73 30.61
CA GLN A 64 7.13 -15.46 30.37
C GLN A 64 7.68 -15.29 28.93
N GLN A 65 7.89 -14.01 28.60
CA GLN A 65 9.20 -13.43 28.23
C GLN A 65 10.15 -14.21 27.29
N THR A 66 10.28 -13.69 26.06
CA THR A 66 11.59 -13.55 25.41
C THR A 66 11.71 -12.15 24.80
N LYS A 67 12.54 -11.30 25.42
CA LYS A 67 13.06 -10.08 24.83
C LYS A 67 14.11 -10.49 23.79
N ALA A 68 13.79 -10.42 22.51
CA ALA A 68 14.80 -10.36 21.46
C ALA A 68 15.20 -8.89 21.27
N ALA A 69 16.42 -8.56 21.68
CA ALA A 69 17.01 -7.25 21.43
C ALA A 69 17.41 -7.18 19.94
N GLU A 70 16.52 -6.65 19.11
CA GLU A 70 16.90 -6.21 17.77
C GLU A 70 17.68 -4.90 17.91
N THR A 71 19.01 -4.98 17.74
CA THR A 71 19.84 -3.80 17.47
C THR A 71 19.46 -3.29 16.08
N ARG A 72 18.36 -2.56 15.99
CA ARG A 72 17.93 -1.84 14.79
C ARG A 72 19.00 -0.78 14.56
N THR A 73 19.94 -1.03 13.66
CA THR A 73 20.77 0.03 13.11
C THR A 73 19.80 1.10 12.63
N ALA A 74 19.90 2.29 13.21
CA ALA A 74 19.07 3.42 12.87
C ALA A 74 19.34 3.74 11.40
N SER A 75 18.57 3.13 10.49
CA SER A 75 18.62 3.48 9.09
C SER A 75 18.22 4.94 9.05
N PHE A 76 19.17 5.80 8.67
CA PHE A 76 18.93 7.22 8.52
C PHE A 76 17.76 7.39 7.57
N LEU A 77 16.57 7.65 8.13
CA LEU A 77 15.35 7.90 7.35
C LEU A 77 15.65 9.13 6.51
N ARG A 78 15.88 8.92 5.19
CA ARG A 78 16.02 10.04 4.26
C ARG A 78 14.78 10.90 4.39
N LYS A 79 14.95 12.11 4.93
CA LYS A 79 13.88 13.11 4.96
C LYS A 79 13.57 13.47 3.52
N SER A 80 12.28 13.51 3.19
CA SER A 80 11.85 13.98 1.88
C SER A 80 12.31 15.43 1.69
N GLN A 81 13.07 15.71 0.65
CA GLN A 81 13.45 17.07 0.21
C GLN A 81 12.27 17.81 -0.45
N ARG A 82 11.06 17.23 -0.42
CA ARG A 82 9.88 17.79 -1.06
C ARG A 82 9.40 19.01 -0.29
N ILE A 83 9.57 20.19 -0.88
CA ILE A 83 8.97 21.43 -0.37
C ILE A 83 7.46 21.37 -0.59
N ARG A 84 6.68 21.32 0.49
CA ARG A 84 5.22 21.43 0.44
C ARG A 84 4.81 22.90 0.47
N ARG A 85 4.10 23.37 -0.56
CA ARG A 85 3.50 24.71 -0.55
C ARG A 85 2.30 24.73 0.39
N LYS A 86 2.11 25.82 1.13
CA LYS A 86 0.88 26.04 1.90
C LYS A 86 -0.30 26.13 0.93
N PRO A 87 -1.47 25.55 1.25
CA PRO A 87 -2.65 25.69 0.41
C PRO A 87 -3.04 27.18 0.32
N ASN A 88 -3.43 27.62 -0.87
CA ASN A 88 -3.95 28.97 -1.04
C ASN A 88 -5.36 29.04 -0.43
N ARG A 89 -5.57 29.93 0.53
CA ARG A 89 -6.90 30.16 1.11
C ARG A 89 -7.65 31.12 0.20
N ILE A 90 -8.69 30.62 -0.47
CA ILE A 90 -9.58 31.44 -1.29
C ILE A 90 -10.27 32.44 -0.35
N LYS A 91 -10.12 33.73 -0.63
CA LYS A 91 -10.90 34.78 0.04
C LYS A 91 -12.20 34.93 -0.71
N VAL A 92 -13.26 34.41 -0.11
CA VAL A 92 -14.62 34.48 -0.65
C VAL A 92 -15.19 35.87 -0.37
N ASN A 93 -15.51 36.61 -1.43
CA ASN A 93 -16.33 37.80 -1.35
C ASN A 93 -17.81 37.39 -1.42
N PRO A 94 -18.63 37.69 -0.40
CA PRO A 94 -20.03 37.26 -0.37
C PRO A 94 -20.91 37.91 -1.45
N TYR A 95 -20.46 39.00 -2.07
CA TYR A 95 -21.22 39.70 -3.12
C TYR A 95 -20.90 39.18 -4.54
N ASP A 96 -19.86 38.37 -4.69
CA ASP A 96 -19.50 37.80 -5.99
C ASP A 96 -20.34 36.55 -6.26
N LYS A 97 -20.97 36.50 -7.44
CA LYS A 97 -21.81 35.37 -7.88
C LYS A 97 -21.03 34.09 -8.14
N SER A 98 -19.70 34.15 -8.21
CA SER A 98 -18.83 33.00 -8.39
C SER A 98 -17.47 33.21 -7.76
N TYR A 99 -16.88 32.13 -7.25
CA TYR A 99 -15.53 32.12 -6.68
C TYR A 99 -14.53 31.74 -7.78
N ARG A 100 -13.48 32.56 -7.96
CA ARG A 100 -12.32 32.26 -8.82
C ARG A 100 -11.10 31.95 -7.97
#